data_AF-A0A1I3SE16-F1
#
_entry.id   AF-A0A1I3SE16-F1
#
_cell.length_a   1.000
_cell.length_b   1.000
_cell.length_c   1.000
_cell.angle_alpha   90.00
_cell.angle_beta   90.00
_cell.angle_gamma   90.00
#
_symmetry.space_group_name_H-M   'P 1'
#
loop_
_entity.id
_entity.type
_entity.pdbx_description
1 polymer ?
#
loop_
_entity_poly.entity_id
_entity_poly.type
_entity_poly.pdbx_seq_one_letter_code
_entity_poly.pdbx_strand_id
1 'polypeptide(L)' 'MAVLKVIEVLSNSEKSWEDATKKAVKHASKSVKNIRSVYVQDQSASVKDGEVV' A
#
# COMPACT_ATOMS: atom_id res chain seq x y z
N MET A 1 -20.23 -19.14 -7.04
CA MET A 1 -19.60 -18.77 -5.76
C MET A 1 -18.39 -17.91 -6.05
N ALA A 2 -18.34 -16.67 -5.58
CA ALA A 2 -17.20 -15.78 -5.81
C ALA A 2 -16.18 -15.97 -4.68
N VAL A 3 -14.94 -16.34 -5.03
CA VAL A 3 -13.84 -16.46 -4.07
C VAL A 3 -13.05 -15.15 -4.12
N LEU A 4 -12.84 -14.53 -2.95
CA LEU A 4 -11.99 -13.35 -2.81
C LEU A 4 -10.62 -13.78 -2.33
N LYS A 5 -9.58 -13.29 -3.00
CA LYS A 5 -8.18 -13.44 -2.57
C LYS A 5 -7.75 -12.15 -1.88
N VAL A 6 -7.30 -12.26 -0.64
CA VAL A 6 -6.70 -11.16 0.11
C VAL A 6 -5.20 -11.39 0.20
N ILE A 7 -4.41 -10.33 0.01
CA ILE A 7 -2.96 -10.33 0.21
C ILE A 7 -2.58 -9.07 1.00
N GLU A 8 -1.54 -9.19 1.80
CA GLU A 8 -0.94 -8.05 2.50
C GLU A 8 0.24 -7.51 1.68
N VAL A 9 0.34 -6.19 1.56
CA VAL A 9 1.39 -5.51 0.80
C VAL A 9 1.90 -4.34 1.62
N LEU A 10 3.20 -4.36 1.93
CA LEU A 10 3.87 -3.23 2.57
C LEU A 10 4.49 -2.34 1.50
N SER A 11 4.24 -1.03 1.59
CA SER A 11 4.81 -0.03 0.70
C SER A 11 5.05 1.27 1.46
N ASN A 12 6.06 2.01 1.03
CA ASN A 12 6.42 3.29 1.61
C ASN A 12 6.47 4.40 0.55
N SER A 13 6.45 5.64 1.01
CA SER A 13 6.70 6.81 0.18
C SER A 13 7.18 7.97 1.04
N GLU A 14 8.15 8.71 0.53
CA GLU A 14 8.64 9.99 1.06
C GLU A 14 7.61 11.12 0.88
N LYS A 15 6.48 10.88 0.20
CA LYS A 15 5.48 11.91 -0.13
C LYS A 15 4.26 11.87 0.77
N SER A 16 3.57 10.73 0.79
CA SER A 16 2.36 10.53 1.57
C SER A 16 1.95 9.06 1.58
N TRP A 17 1.04 8.69 2.48
CA TRP A 17 0.45 7.36 2.55
C TRP A 17 -0.39 7.03 1.28
N GLU A 18 -1.02 8.00 0.63
CA GLU A 18 -1.74 7.80 -0.63
C GLU A 18 -0.78 7.46 -1.77
N ASP A 19 0.39 8.11 -1.81
CA ASP A 19 1.41 7.78 -2.81
C ASP A 19 1.99 6.38 -2.58
N ALA A 20 2.23 6.00 -1.32
CA ALA A 20 2.62 4.63 -0.95
C ALA A 20 1.56 3.61 -1.41
N THR A 21 0.28 3.91 -1.18
CA THR A 21 -0.84 3.05 -1.61
C THR A 21 -0.89 2.91 -3.13
N LYS A 22 -0.73 4.00 -3.89
CA LYS A 22 -0.68 3.98 -5.36
C LYS A 22 0.49 3.13 -5.86
N LYS A 23 1.67 3.25 -5.25
CA LYS A 23 2.86 2.44 -5.56
C LYS A 23 2.61 0.96 -5.28
N ALA A 24 2.02 0.63 -4.14
CA ALA A 24 1.67 -0.74 -3.76
C ALA A 24 0.78 -1.40 -4.84
N VAL A 25 -0.32 -0.74 -5.23
CA VAL A 25 -1.24 -1.24 -6.27
C VAL A 25 -0.54 -1.40 -7.61
N LYS A 26 0.26 -0.40 -8.02
CA LYS A 26 1.00 -0.45 -9.28
C LYS A 26 2.02 -1.59 -9.32
N HIS A 27 2.66 -1.90 -8.20
CA HIS A 27 3.59 -3.03 -8.12
C HIS A 27 2.84 -4.36 -8.11
N ALA A 28 1.82 -4.50 -7.25
CA ALA A 28 1.02 -5.71 -7.13
C ALA A 28 0.32 -6.09 -8.44
N SER A 29 -0.15 -5.12 -9.23
CA SER A 29 -0.87 -5.37 -10.49
C SER A 29 -0.02 -6.04 -11.58
N LYS A 30 1.31 -6.04 -11.43
CA LYS A 30 2.22 -6.76 -12.33
C LYS A 30 1.93 -8.26 -12.32
N SER A 31 1.70 -8.85 -11.14
CA SER A 31 1.47 -10.29 -10.95
C SER A 31 0.05 -10.63 -10.49
N VAL A 32 -0.63 -9.73 -9.79
CA VAL A 32 -2.00 -9.93 -9.26
C VAL A 32 -3.00 -9.27 -10.20
N LYS A 33 -3.92 -10.04 -10.75
CA LYS A 33 -4.94 -9.56 -11.68
C LYS A 33 -6.26 -9.29 -10.96
N ASN A 34 -7.08 -8.42 -11.54
CA ASN A 34 -8.42 -8.08 -11.05
C ASN A 34 -8.44 -7.49 -9.63
N ILE A 35 -7.47 -6.64 -9.28
CA ILE A 35 -7.50 -5.85 -8.04
C ILE A 35 -8.67 -4.85 -8.12
N ARG A 36 -9.60 -4.92 -7.16
CA ARG A 36 -10.83 -4.08 -7.14
C ARG A 36 -10.87 -3.07 -6.00
N SER A 37 -10.22 -3.38 -4.89
CA SER A 37 -10.20 -2.53 -3.71
C SER A 37 -8.88 -2.71 -2.97
N VAL A 38 -8.54 -1.69 -2.17
CA VAL A 38 -7.45 -1.72 -1.20
C VAL A 38 -8.02 -1.22 0.10
N TYR A 39 -7.64 -1.88 1.20
CA TYR A 39 -7.97 -1.45 2.55
C TYR A 39 -6.68 -1.05 3.26
N VAL A 40 -6.62 0.18 3.76
CA VAL A 40 -5.46 0.72 4.48
C VAL A 40 -5.89 0.92 5.93
N GLN A 41 -5.33 0.12 6.84
CA GLN A 41 -5.71 0.14 8.25
C GLN A 41 -4.57 0.71 9.10
N ASP A 42 -3.37 0.14 8.96
CA ASP A 42 -2.21 0.52 9.76
C ASP A 42 -1.24 1.37 8.94
N GLN A 43 -0.87 2.52 9.47
CA GLN A 43 0.12 3.42 8.89
C GLN A 43 1.26 3.61 9.89
N SER A 44 2.49 3.36 9.43
CA SER A 44 3.71 3.64 10.18
C SER A 44 4.50 4.75 9.50
N ALA A 45 5.11 5.63 10.27
CA ALA A 45 5.96 6.71 9.77
C ALA A 45 7.37 6.60 10.37
N SER A 46 8.40 6.92 9.59
CA SER A 46 9.75 7.07 10.12
C SER A 46 9.91 8.50 10.63
N VAL A 47 10.68 8.68 11.70
CA VAL A 47 10.98 10.02 12.25
C VAL A 47 12.49 10.20 12.26
N LYS A 48 12.95 11.33 11.73
CA LYS A 48 14.35 11.73 11.72
C LYS A 48 14.45 13.20 12.11
N ASP A 49 15.35 13.49 13.06
CA ASP A 49 15.60 14.86 13.55
C ASP A 49 14.34 15.61 14.03
N GLY A 50 13.34 14.86 14.54
CA GLY A 50 12.07 15.39 15.02
C GLY A 50 10.99 15.55 13.94
N GLU A 51 11.28 15.22 12.69
CA GLU A 51 10.36 15.33 11.56
C GLU A 51 10.00 13.96 10.99
N VAL A 52 8.77 13.84 10.46
CA VAL A 52 8.32 12.64 9.75
C VAL A 52 9.00 12.58 8.37
N VAL A 53 9.57 11.42 8.03
CA VAL A 53 10.28 11.15 6.76
C VAL A 53 9.82 9.86 6.09
#